data_AF-A0A7S2V3E9-F1
#
_entry.id   AF-A0A7S2V3E9-F1
#
_cell.length_a   1.000
_cell.length_b   1.000
_cell.length_c   1.000
_cell.angle_alpha   90.00
_cell.angle_beta   90.00
_cell.angle_gamma   90.00
#
_symmetry.space_group_name_H-M   'P 1'
#
loop_
_entity.id
_entity.type
_entity.pdbx_description
1 polymer ?
#
loop_
_entity_poly.entity_id
_entity_poly.type
_entity_poly.pdbx_seq_one_letter_code
_entity_poly.pdbx_strand_id
1 'polypeptide(L)'
;EGRYTVVVDGEQGQISELLYYGRDQVEARNLYCIVGLQESYVNSLESSYDKDMISDWIEFFRGDWASAIYHDRFYQFVASLRQNLMHEIGTQDLLDVVMDSFDEEKDAQTIANQRKMGVGVYGTALPPNTKKIVEMRTLDFLRKNRNLLPRFMLPDKSGK
;
A
#
# COMPACT_ATOMS: atom_id res chain seq x y z
N GLU A 1 8.04 27.98 8.13
CA GLU A 1 8.13 28.32 6.70
C GLU A 1 7.23 27.38 5.94
N GLY A 2 6.47 27.87 4.95
CA GLY A 2 5.50 27.05 4.24
C GLY A 2 6.19 26.14 3.23
N ARG A 3 6.03 24.82 3.39
CA ARG A 3 6.25 23.85 2.33
C ARG A 3 4.92 23.46 1.71
N TYR A 4 4.92 23.26 0.40
CA TYR A 4 3.77 22.79 -0.36
C TYR A 4 4.05 21.38 -0.83
N THR A 5 3.18 20.44 -0.47
CA THR A 5 3.30 19.05 -0.90
C THR A 5 1.96 18.57 -1.43
N VAL A 6 1.98 17.92 -2.59
CA VAL A 6 0.80 17.31 -3.21
C VAL A 6 1.13 15.89 -3.59
N VAL A 7 0.23 14.98 -3.26
CA VAL A 7 0.23 13.60 -3.75
C VAL A 7 -0.94 13.47 -4.71
N VAL A 8 -0.68 12.92 -5.89
CA VAL A 8 -1.70 12.71 -6.93
C VAL A 8 -1.92 11.22 -7.10
N ASP A 9 -3.17 10.80 -6.98
CA ASP A 9 -3.60 9.45 -7.31
C ASP A 9 -4.05 9.38 -8.78
N GLY A 10 -3.67 8.31 -9.45
CA GLY A 10 -4.16 7.95 -10.78
C GLY A 10 -5.55 7.33 -10.73
N GLU A 11 -6.17 7.18 -11.89
CA GLU A 11 -7.56 6.71 -12.04
C GLU A 11 -7.83 5.36 -11.37
N GLN A 12 -6.80 4.51 -11.27
CA GLN A 12 -6.87 3.19 -10.65
C GLN A 12 -6.16 3.18 -9.29
N GLY A 13 -6.10 4.30 -8.56
CA GLY A 13 -5.60 4.38 -7.18
C GLY A 13 -4.10 4.10 -7.00
N GLN A 14 -3.31 4.09 -8.08
CA GLN A 14 -1.86 4.17 -7.99
C GLN A 14 -1.41 5.61 -7.77
N ILE A 15 -0.41 5.84 -6.95
CA ILE A 15 0.17 7.17 -6.77
C ILE A 15 0.94 7.52 -8.06
N SER A 16 0.48 8.52 -8.79
CA SER A 16 1.09 8.95 -10.06
C SER A 16 2.22 9.95 -9.83
N GLU A 17 2.04 10.87 -8.89
CA GLU A 17 2.95 11.98 -8.68
C GLU A 17 3.06 12.37 -7.19
N LEU A 18 4.25 12.83 -6.80
CA LEU A 18 4.49 13.51 -5.54
C LEU A 18 5.25 14.80 -5.85
N LEU A 19 4.59 15.93 -5.64
CA LEU A 19 5.14 17.26 -5.86
C LEU A 19 5.54 17.85 -4.52
N TYR A 20 6.79 18.32 -4.42
CA TYR A 20 7.30 18.99 -3.23
C TYR A 20 7.92 20.34 -3.63
N TYR A 21 7.50 21.40 -2.94
CA TYR A 21 8.11 22.71 -3.02
C TYR A 21 8.32 23.27 -1.61
N GLY A 22 9.59 23.38 -1.20
CA GLY A 22 9.96 23.86 0.11
C GLY A 22 11.47 24.04 0.24
N ARG A 23 11.90 24.56 1.39
CA ARG A 23 13.32 24.79 1.71
C ARG A 23 13.97 23.60 2.42
N ASP A 24 13.16 22.74 3.04
CA ASP A 24 13.66 21.60 3.78
C ASP A 24 14.27 20.59 2.80
N GLN A 25 15.35 19.95 3.24
CA GLN A 25 15.87 18.80 2.51
C GLN A 25 14.87 17.64 2.66
N VAL A 26 14.56 16.99 1.54
CA VAL A 26 13.72 15.80 1.48
C VAL A 26 14.49 14.62 0.90
N GLU A 27 14.15 13.42 1.35
CA GLU A 27 14.79 12.18 0.94
C GLU A 27 14.23 11.72 -0.42
N ALA A 28 14.56 12.46 -1.49
CA ALA A 28 13.99 12.26 -2.83
C ALA A 28 14.05 10.80 -3.33
N ARG A 29 15.15 10.08 -3.01
CA ARG A 29 15.30 8.66 -3.37
C ARG A 29 14.26 7.77 -2.70
N ASN A 30 13.93 8.04 -1.43
CA ASN A 30 12.93 7.28 -0.69
C ASN A 30 11.53 7.65 -1.19
N LEU A 31 11.25 8.94 -1.37
CA LEU A 31 9.96 9.42 -1.87
C LEU A 31 9.65 8.86 -3.27
N TYR A 32 10.67 8.69 -4.11
CA TYR A 32 10.52 8.06 -5.42
C TYR A 32 9.96 6.62 -5.35
N CYS A 33 10.26 5.85 -4.30
CA CYS A 33 9.75 4.49 -4.14
C CYS A 33 8.23 4.41 -3.95
N ILE A 34 7.57 5.52 -3.60
CA ILE A 34 6.12 5.59 -3.39
C ILE A 34 5.38 5.69 -4.72
N VAL A 35 5.99 6.37 -5.70
CA VAL A 35 5.38 6.58 -7.02
C VAL A 35 5.20 5.23 -7.73
N GLY A 36 4.02 5.01 -8.29
CA GLY A 36 3.60 3.77 -8.93
C GLY A 36 3.07 2.70 -7.97
N LEU A 37 3.12 2.91 -6.65
CA LEU A 37 2.46 2.02 -5.69
C LEU A 37 0.96 2.29 -5.65
N GLN A 38 0.18 1.23 -5.43
CA GLN A 38 -1.23 1.37 -5.04
C GLN A 38 -1.31 2.04 -3.67
N GLU A 39 -2.23 3.00 -3.52
CA GLU A 39 -2.45 3.78 -2.30
C GLU A 39 -2.66 2.89 -1.06
N SER A 40 -3.20 1.68 -1.26
CA SER A 40 -3.40 0.68 -0.22
C SER A 40 -2.11 0.15 0.42
N TYR A 41 -0.98 0.13 -0.30
CA TYR A 41 0.33 -0.18 0.28
C TYR A 41 0.85 0.95 1.17
N VAL A 42 0.31 2.15 1.01
CA VAL A 42 0.78 3.39 1.62
C VAL A 42 -0.22 3.82 2.71
N ASN A 43 -0.62 2.86 3.54
CA ASN A 43 -1.61 3.00 4.61
C ASN A 43 -2.95 3.56 4.14
N SER A 44 -3.48 3.06 3.02
CA SER A 44 -4.72 3.56 2.42
C SER A 44 -4.76 5.09 2.34
N LEU A 45 -3.83 5.66 1.57
CA LEU A 45 -3.43 7.06 1.59
C LEU A 45 -4.62 8.04 1.52
N GLU A 46 -5.56 7.81 0.59
CA GLU A 46 -6.76 8.63 0.41
C GLU A 46 -7.62 8.63 1.68
N SER A 47 -7.93 7.44 2.21
CA SER A 47 -8.73 7.31 3.44
C SER A 47 -8.03 7.85 4.68
N SER A 48 -6.69 7.80 4.72
CA SER A 48 -5.91 8.38 5.81
C SER A 48 -5.91 9.91 5.75
N TYR A 49 -5.84 10.48 4.56
CA TYR A 49 -5.96 11.93 4.35
C TYR A 49 -7.36 12.44 4.71
N ASP A 50 -8.41 11.77 4.22
CA ASP A 50 -9.81 12.14 4.49
C ASP A 50 -10.19 12.09 5.98
N LYS A 51 -9.43 11.34 6.78
CA LYS A 51 -9.62 11.20 8.24
C LYS A 51 -8.73 12.15 9.05
N ASP A 52 -8.10 13.13 8.40
CA ASP A 52 -7.17 14.09 9.01
C ASP A 52 -5.97 13.43 9.73
N MET A 53 -5.62 12.19 9.36
CA MET A 53 -4.46 11.49 9.93
C MET A 53 -3.15 11.98 9.31
N ILE A 54 -3.23 12.71 8.20
CA ILE A 54 -2.11 13.24 7.43
C ILE A 54 -2.15 14.76 7.46
N SER A 55 -1.45 15.35 8.42
CA SER A 55 -1.28 16.80 8.53
C SER A 55 -0.14 17.33 7.66
N ASP A 56 0.84 16.48 7.36
CA ASP A 56 2.00 16.79 6.54
C ASP A 56 2.50 15.54 5.82
N TRP A 57 2.51 15.58 4.48
CA TRP A 57 2.93 14.48 3.64
C TRP A 57 4.37 14.04 3.87
N ILE A 58 5.29 14.98 4.07
CA ILE A 58 6.71 14.67 4.27
C ILE A 58 6.91 13.99 5.62
N GLU A 59 6.28 14.47 6.68
CA GLU A 59 6.36 13.81 7.99
C GLU A 59 5.68 12.43 7.97
N PHE A 60 4.54 12.32 7.28
CA PHE A 60 3.85 11.05 7.10
C PHE A 60 4.74 9.99 6.44
N PHE A 61 5.43 10.36 5.37
CA PHE A 61 6.39 9.49 4.66
C PHE A 61 7.71 9.26 5.41
N ARG A 62 8.03 10.09 6.41
CA ARG A 62 9.15 9.84 7.34
C ARG A 62 8.78 8.89 8.48
N GLY A 63 7.51 8.48 8.59
CA GLY A 63 7.07 7.51 9.58
C GLY A 63 7.81 6.18 9.49
N ASP A 64 7.97 5.51 10.63
CA ASP A 64 8.75 4.26 10.72
C ASP A 64 8.24 3.15 9.79
N TRP A 65 6.93 3.12 9.52
CA TRP A 65 6.28 2.19 8.60
C TRP A 65 6.83 2.29 7.17
N ALA A 66 7.19 3.50 6.72
CA ALA A 66 7.61 3.75 5.34
C ALA A 66 8.99 3.13 5.04
N SER A 67 9.81 2.88 6.07
CA SER A 67 11.10 2.21 5.91
C SER A 67 11.00 0.83 5.27
N ALA A 68 9.87 0.12 5.45
CA ALA A 68 9.61 -1.15 4.76
C ALA A 68 9.41 -0.98 3.25
N ILE A 69 8.78 0.13 2.83
CA ILE A 69 8.55 0.46 1.42
C ILE A 69 9.84 0.89 0.74
N TYR A 70 10.68 1.64 1.44
CA TYR A 70 11.97 2.12 0.93
C TYR A 70 13.03 1.02 0.83
N HIS A 71 12.74 -0.17 1.37
CA HIS A 71 13.64 -1.30 1.30
C HIS A 71 13.76 -1.80 -0.15
N ASP A 72 14.98 -2.04 -0.62
CA ASP A 72 15.28 -2.51 -1.98
C ASP A 72 14.51 -3.79 -2.40
N ARG A 73 14.28 -4.70 -1.45
CA ARG A 73 13.51 -5.94 -1.63
C ARG A 73 11.99 -5.78 -1.57
N PHE A 74 11.46 -4.60 -1.32
CA PHE A 74 10.00 -4.38 -1.19
C PHE A 74 9.27 -4.79 -2.48
N TYR A 75 9.75 -4.39 -3.65
CA TYR A 75 9.13 -4.77 -4.93
C TYR A 75 9.15 -6.29 -5.18
N GLN A 76 10.23 -6.97 -4.80
CA GLN A 76 10.31 -8.44 -4.89
C GLN A 76 9.29 -9.10 -3.94
N PHE A 77 9.14 -8.55 -2.73
CA PHE A 77 8.11 -8.98 -1.79
C PHE A 77 6.70 -8.79 -2.36
N VAL A 78 6.38 -7.63 -2.92
CA VAL A 78 5.07 -7.35 -3.53
C VAL A 78 4.79 -8.30 -4.70
N ALA A 79 5.77 -8.51 -5.58
CA ALA A 79 5.64 -9.46 -6.68
C ALA A 79 5.39 -10.88 -6.18
N SER A 80 6.15 -11.33 -5.18
CA SER A 80 5.94 -12.65 -4.55
C SER A 80 4.57 -12.73 -3.88
N LEU A 81 4.10 -11.68 -3.19
CA LEU A 81 2.81 -11.65 -2.52
C LEU A 81 1.67 -11.79 -3.55
N ARG A 82 1.74 -11.04 -4.66
CA ARG A 82 0.76 -11.14 -5.75
C ARG A 82 0.67 -12.56 -6.29
N GLN A 83 1.80 -13.22 -6.57
CA GLN A 83 1.81 -14.61 -7.05
C GLN A 83 1.16 -15.59 -6.06
N ASN A 84 1.29 -15.35 -4.75
CA ASN A 84 0.62 -16.20 -3.75
C ASN A 84 -0.89 -15.97 -3.72
N LEU A 85 -1.33 -14.73 -3.91
CA LEU A 85 -2.75 -14.37 -3.90
C LEU A 85 -3.46 -14.75 -5.21
N MET A 86 -2.75 -14.86 -6.33
CA MET A 86 -3.32 -15.27 -7.62
C MET A 86 -4.00 -16.65 -7.61
N HIS A 87 -3.69 -17.51 -6.64
CA HIS A 87 -4.31 -18.84 -6.52
C HIS A 87 -5.28 -18.94 -5.35
N GLU A 88 -5.57 -17.82 -4.69
CA GLU A 88 -6.45 -17.78 -3.53
C GLU A 88 -7.88 -17.44 -3.95
N ILE A 89 -8.84 -18.27 -3.54
CA ILE A 89 -10.24 -18.19 -3.98
C ILE A 89 -10.82 -16.80 -3.72
N GLY A 90 -10.63 -16.24 -2.52
CA GLY A 90 -11.16 -14.93 -2.18
C GLY A 90 -10.60 -13.79 -3.03
N THR A 91 -9.36 -13.93 -3.52
CA THR A 91 -8.74 -13.00 -4.46
C THR A 91 -9.27 -13.20 -5.88
N GLN A 92 -9.51 -14.45 -6.30
CA GLN A 92 -10.12 -14.75 -7.60
C GLN A 92 -11.53 -14.19 -7.68
N ASP A 93 -12.37 -14.42 -6.66
CA ASP A 93 -13.74 -13.88 -6.62
C ASP A 93 -13.76 -12.35 -6.77
N LEU A 94 -12.82 -11.65 -6.13
CA LEU A 94 -12.69 -10.19 -6.26
C LEU A 94 -12.24 -9.80 -7.67
N LEU A 95 -11.27 -10.52 -8.25
CA LEU A 95 -10.77 -10.26 -9.59
C LEU A 95 -11.87 -10.47 -10.63
N ASP A 96 -12.67 -11.53 -10.49
CA ASP A 96 -13.79 -11.83 -11.39
C ASP A 96 -14.79 -10.66 -11.40
N VAL A 97 -15.19 -10.13 -10.24
CA VAL A 97 -16.09 -8.96 -10.16
C VAL A 97 -15.51 -7.71 -10.85
N VAL A 98 -14.20 -7.49 -10.72
CA VAL A 98 -13.51 -6.36 -11.35
C VAL A 98 -13.37 -6.58 -12.86
N MET A 99 -13.11 -7.82 -13.31
CA MET A 99 -13.01 -8.20 -14.71
C MET A 99 -14.37 -8.13 -15.41
N ASP A 100 -15.44 -8.62 -14.78
CA ASP A 100 -16.81 -8.48 -15.29
C ASP A 100 -17.17 -7.01 -15.49
N SER A 101 -16.77 -6.15 -14.56
CA SER A 101 -16.98 -4.70 -14.69
C SER A 101 -16.20 -4.07 -15.84
N PHE A 102 -15.03 -4.64 -16.17
CA PHE A 102 -14.23 -4.22 -17.31
C PHE A 102 -14.85 -4.70 -18.64
N ASP A 103 -15.31 -5.95 -18.69
CA ASP A 103 -15.97 -6.55 -19.86
C ASP A 103 -17.33 -5.88 -20.17
N GLU A 104 -18.00 -5.34 -19.15
CA GLU A 104 -19.19 -4.50 -19.29
C GLU A 104 -18.89 -3.05 -19.74
N GLU A 105 -17.63 -2.73 -20.09
CA GLU A 105 -17.15 -1.41 -20.53
C GLU A 105 -17.52 -0.27 -19.55
N LYS A 106 -17.55 -0.57 -18.24
CA LYS A 106 -17.77 0.47 -17.23
C LYS A 106 -16.61 1.47 -17.23
N ASP A 107 -16.91 2.70 -16.84
CA ASP A 107 -15.90 3.74 -16.73
C ASP A 107 -14.84 3.39 -15.66
N ALA A 108 -13.65 3.97 -15.81
CA ALA A 108 -12.50 3.71 -14.95
C ALA A 108 -12.79 3.95 -13.46
N GLN A 109 -13.62 4.95 -13.14
CA GLN A 109 -13.97 5.29 -11.75
C GLN A 109 -14.86 4.21 -11.13
N THR A 110 -15.83 3.68 -11.87
CA THR A 110 -16.67 2.58 -11.40
C THR A 110 -15.85 1.33 -11.12
N ILE A 111 -14.90 0.97 -11.99
CA ILE A 111 -13.99 -0.15 -11.79
C ILE A 111 -13.12 0.07 -10.54
N ALA A 112 -12.55 1.27 -10.37
CA ALA A 112 -11.75 1.61 -9.20
C ALA A 112 -12.56 1.52 -7.89
N ASN A 113 -13.82 1.96 -7.91
CA ASN A 113 -14.72 1.90 -6.77
C ASN A 113 -15.06 0.45 -6.39
N GLN A 114 -15.35 -0.42 -7.36
CA GLN A 114 -15.60 -1.85 -7.09
C GLN A 114 -14.39 -2.52 -6.43
N ARG A 115 -13.18 -2.26 -6.95
CA ARG A 115 -11.95 -2.75 -6.32
C ARG A 115 -11.77 -2.22 -4.90
N LYS A 116 -11.98 -0.91 -4.68
CA LYS A 116 -11.90 -0.29 -3.34
C LYS A 116 -12.90 -0.93 -2.37
N MET A 117 -14.13 -1.23 -2.82
CA MET A 117 -15.13 -1.91 -2.00
C MET A 117 -14.74 -3.35 -1.67
N GLY A 118 -14.22 -4.11 -2.63
CA GLY A 118 -13.79 -5.49 -2.42
C GLY A 118 -12.60 -5.64 -1.48
N VAL A 119 -11.64 -4.70 -1.54
CA VAL A 119 -10.48 -4.70 -0.62
C VAL A 119 -10.86 -4.07 0.73
N GLY A 120 -11.65 -3.00 0.70
CA GLY A 120 -11.98 -2.16 1.86
C GLY A 120 -10.79 -1.33 2.34
N VAL A 121 -11.09 -0.28 3.12
CA VAL A 121 -10.05 0.57 3.72
C VAL A 121 -9.17 -0.29 4.63
N TYR A 122 -7.84 -0.16 4.52
CA TYR A 122 -6.86 -0.98 5.24
C TYR A 122 -7.02 -2.51 5.02
N GLY A 123 -7.63 -2.93 3.92
CA GLY A 123 -7.91 -4.34 3.66
C GLY A 123 -9.02 -4.93 4.52
N THR A 124 -9.89 -4.11 5.11
CA THR A 124 -10.95 -4.55 6.04
C THR A 124 -12.00 -5.45 5.40
N ALA A 125 -12.25 -5.34 4.09
CA ALA A 125 -13.21 -6.19 3.38
C ALA A 125 -12.59 -7.50 2.84
N LEU A 126 -11.26 -7.64 2.91
CA LEU A 126 -10.60 -8.86 2.46
C LEU A 126 -11.06 -10.09 3.26
N PRO A 127 -11.21 -11.26 2.61
CA PRO A 127 -11.54 -12.51 3.29
C PRO A 127 -10.50 -12.86 4.37
N PRO A 128 -10.92 -13.54 5.46
CA PRO A 128 -10.02 -13.85 6.58
C PRO A 128 -8.76 -14.63 6.17
N ASN A 129 -8.90 -15.54 5.20
CA ASN A 129 -7.78 -16.33 4.68
C ASN A 129 -6.77 -15.46 3.92
N THR A 130 -7.26 -14.59 3.03
CA THR A 130 -6.44 -13.60 2.29
C THR A 130 -5.67 -12.70 3.24
N LYS A 131 -6.33 -12.17 4.28
CA LYS A 131 -5.68 -11.36 5.34
C LYS A 131 -4.55 -12.12 6.03
N LYS A 132 -4.80 -13.38 6.39
CA LYS A 132 -3.80 -14.23 7.05
C LYS A 132 -2.57 -14.49 6.16
N ILE A 133 -2.77 -14.67 4.86
CA ILE A 133 -1.66 -14.82 3.90
C ILE A 133 -0.86 -13.52 3.81
N VAL A 134 -1.53 -12.38 3.64
CA VAL A 134 -0.88 -11.06 3.58
C VAL A 134 -0.08 -10.80 4.87
N GLU A 135 -0.69 -11.03 6.04
CA GLU A 135 -0.06 -10.87 7.35
C GLU A 135 1.18 -11.78 7.47
N MET A 136 1.04 -13.07 7.21
CA MET A 136 2.13 -14.05 7.32
C MET A 136 3.31 -13.66 6.42
N ARG A 137 3.03 -13.33 5.15
CA ARG A 137 4.06 -12.94 4.19
C ARG A 137 4.74 -11.62 4.58
N THR A 138 3.98 -10.66 5.08
CA THR A 138 4.51 -9.38 5.58
C THR A 138 5.43 -9.60 6.78
N LEU A 139 5.00 -10.39 7.76
CA LEU A 139 5.83 -10.73 8.92
C LEU A 139 7.10 -11.48 8.52
N ASP A 140 7.02 -12.40 7.55
CA ASP A 140 8.20 -13.09 7.02
C ASP A 140 9.17 -12.13 6.33
N PHE A 141 8.67 -11.17 5.55
CA PHE A 141 9.49 -10.13 4.94
C PHE A 141 10.21 -9.28 6.00
N LEU A 142 9.49 -8.82 7.02
CA LEU A 142 10.07 -8.02 8.10
C LEU A 142 11.11 -8.82 8.90
N ARG A 143 10.83 -10.09 9.23
CA ARG A 143 11.77 -10.97 9.94
C ARG A 143 13.05 -11.22 9.15
N LYS A 144 12.95 -11.48 7.85
CA LYS A 144 14.11 -11.71 6.97
C LYS A 144 15.00 -10.48 6.84
N ASN A 145 14.42 -9.29 6.96
CA ASN A 145 15.13 -8.02 6.80
C ASN A 145 15.30 -7.25 8.13
N ARG A 146 15.18 -7.93 9.29
CA ARG A 146 15.20 -7.30 10.62
C ARG A 146 16.42 -6.41 10.88
N ASN A 147 17.58 -6.79 10.35
CA ASN A 147 18.82 -6.00 10.51
C ASN A 147 18.74 -4.63 9.82
N LEU A 148 17.93 -4.50 8.77
CA LEU A 148 17.73 -3.27 8.00
C LEU A 148 16.41 -2.57 8.35
N LEU A 149 15.49 -3.28 9.02
CA LEU A 149 14.19 -2.78 9.47
C LEU A 149 14.05 -2.89 11.01
N PRO A 150 14.94 -2.25 11.80
CA PRO A 150 14.98 -2.43 13.26
C PRO A 150 13.81 -1.78 13.99
N ARG A 151 13.06 -0.89 13.35
CA ARG A 151 11.97 -0.11 13.97
C ARG A 151 10.64 -0.87 14.05
N PHE A 152 10.56 -2.07 13.48
CA PHE A 152 9.37 -2.91 13.55
C PHE A 152 9.41 -3.82 14.78
N MET A 153 8.39 -3.71 15.62
CA MET A 153 8.13 -4.68 16.68
C MET A 153 7.48 -5.92 16.05
N LEU A 154 8.13 -7.08 16.18
CA LEU A 154 7.65 -8.33 15.61
C LEU A 154 7.23 -9.29 16.72
N PRO A 155 6.10 -9.99 16.58
CA PRO A 155 5.71 -11.01 17.53
C PRO A 155 6.73 -12.15 17.53
N ASP A 156 7.06 -12.64 18.72
CA ASP A 156 7.92 -13.81 18.88
C ASP A 156 7.33 -15.00 18.13
N LYS A 157 8.20 -15.85 17.56
CA LYS A 157 7.76 -17.05 16.85
C LYS A 157 7.03 -18.05 17.76
N SER A 158 7.11 -17.86 19.08
CA SER A 158 6.38 -18.63 20.09
C SER A 158 4.97 -18.06 20.28
N GLY A 159 4.08 -18.38 19.35
CA GLY A 159 2.68 -18.59 19.75
C GLY A 159 2.65 -19.84 20.63
N LYS A 160 2.68 -19.66 21.95
CA LYS A 160 2.10 -20.62 22.88
C LYS A 160 0.74 -20.10 23.26
#